data_AF-A0A6G2D639-F1
#
_entry.id   AF-A0A6G2D639-F1
#
_cell.length_a   1.000
_cell.length_b   1.000
_cell.length_c   1.000
_cell.angle_alpha   90.00
_cell.angle_beta   90.00
_cell.angle_gamma   90.00
#
_symmetry.space_group_name_H-M   'P 1'
#
loop_
_entity.id
_entity.type
_entity.pdbx_description
1 polymer ?
#
loop_
_entity_poly.entity_id
_entity_poly.type
_entity_poly.pdbx_seq_one_letter_code
_entity_poly.pdbx_strand_id
1 'polypeptide(L)'
;TLTEGLNETVNAIQNATSKTEAIRIASEVFGNRAAPKMVDAIQRGAFSFNDLAEAAQNSSGTVATTFAETKDPFDDLTTYSNKAKEGLAEIGGTLLET
;
A
#
# COMPACT_ATOMS: atom_id res chain seq x y z
N THR A 1 17.26 4.28 6.18
CA THR A 1 16.18 3.56 5.43
C THR A 1 15.69 4.41 4.27
N LEU A 2 14.84 3.93 3.36
CA LEU A 2 14.28 4.77 2.26
C LEU A 2 13.60 6.05 2.80
N THR A 3 12.93 5.93 3.94
CA THR A 3 12.29 7.05 4.65
C THR A 3 13.29 8.11 5.10
N GLU A 4 14.48 7.70 5.50
CA GLU A 4 15.54 8.56 6.05
C GLU A 4 16.19 9.40 4.94
N GLY A 5 16.58 8.77 3.82
CA GLY A 5 17.18 9.51 2.69
C GLY A 5 16.20 10.46 2.01
N LEU A 6 14.91 10.13 2.01
CA LEU A 6 13.88 10.99 1.43
C LEU A 6 13.57 12.18 2.37
N ASN A 7 13.71 12.01 3.70
CA ASN A 7 13.63 13.09 4.68
C ASN A 7 14.84 14.05 4.59
N GLU A 8 16.05 13.51 4.40
CA GLU A 8 17.24 14.31 4.13
C GLU A 8 17.07 15.16 2.86
N THR A 9 16.49 14.60 1.81
CA THR A 9 16.20 15.32 0.55
C THR A 9 15.23 16.48 0.78
N VAL A 10 14.14 16.25 1.52
CA VAL A 10 13.15 17.30 1.84
C VAL A 10 13.80 18.41 2.67
N ASN A 11 14.61 18.08 3.67
CA ASN A 11 15.37 19.06 4.45
C ASN A 11 16.37 19.84 3.58
N ALA A 12 17.06 19.18 2.67
CA ALA A 12 17.99 19.83 1.75
C ALA A 12 17.27 20.82 0.82
N ILE A 13 16.07 20.48 0.34
CA ILE A 13 15.23 21.36 -0.49
C ILE A 13 14.71 22.56 0.31
N GLN A 14 14.29 22.38 1.57
CA GLN A 14 13.82 23.47 2.44
C GLN A 14 14.94 24.45 2.79
N ASN A 15 16.16 23.94 3.01
CA ASN A 15 17.31 24.74 3.40
C ASN A 15 18.18 25.20 2.21
N ALA A 16 17.78 24.91 0.97
CA ALA A 16 18.54 25.28 -0.21
C ALA A 16 18.63 26.81 -0.37
N THR A 17 19.83 27.31 -0.63
CA THR A 17 20.13 28.75 -0.73
C THR A 17 19.52 29.42 -1.96
N SER A 18 19.10 28.65 -2.96
CA SER A 18 18.46 29.18 -4.17
C SER A 18 17.43 28.20 -4.74
N LYS A 19 16.46 28.76 -5.47
CA LYS A 19 15.42 27.97 -6.14
C LYS A 19 16.00 27.02 -7.20
N THR A 20 17.08 27.42 -7.87
CA THR A 20 17.78 26.57 -8.84
C THR A 20 18.41 25.36 -8.16
N GLU A 21 19.03 25.56 -7.00
CA GLU A 21 19.64 24.49 -6.23
C GLU A 21 18.60 23.52 -5.66
N ALA A 22 17.48 24.05 -5.15
CA ALA A 22 16.35 23.25 -4.72
C ALA A 22 15.80 22.35 -5.85
N ILE A 23 15.68 22.89 -7.07
CA ILE A 23 15.21 22.13 -8.24
C ILE A 23 16.23 21.05 -8.63
N ARG A 24 17.54 21.34 -8.58
CA ARG A 24 18.58 20.35 -8.87
C ARG A 24 18.49 19.14 -7.93
N ILE A 25 18.40 19.38 -6.63
CA ILE A 25 18.27 18.33 -5.61
C ILE A 25 16.96 17.55 -5.82
N ALA A 26 15.85 18.24 -6.05
CA ALA A 26 14.58 17.60 -6.32
C ALA A 26 14.57 16.78 -7.62
N SER A 27 15.32 17.18 -8.64
CA SER A 27 15.46 16.46 -9.90
C SER A 27 16.18 15.13 -9.75
N GLU A 28 17.13 15.02 -8.84
CA GLU A 28 17.86 13.77 -8.58
C GLU A 28 16.97 12.71 -7.95
N VAL A 29 15.98 13.12 -7.15
CA VAL A 29 15.11 12.20 -6.40
C VAL A 29 13.76 11.98 -7.08
N PHE A 30 13.11 13.05 -7.52
CA PHE A 30 11.75 13.00 -8.08
C PHE A 30 11.74 13.04 -9.62
N GLY A 31 12.90 13.30 -10.25
CA GLY A 31 13.02 13.47 -11.68
C GLY A 31 12.69 14.88 -12.18
N ASN A 32 13.30 15.26 -13.30
CA ASN A 32 13.23 16.63 -13.86
C ASN A 32 11.82 17.18 -14.07
N ARG A 33 10.85 16.33 -14.39
CA ARG A 33 9.47 16.75 -14.67
C ARG A 33 8.69 17.10 -13.40
N ALA A 34 8.94 16.36 -12.33
CA ALA A 34 8.24 16.53 -11.06
C ALA A 34 8.97 17.53 -10.14
N ALA A 35 10.27 17.70 -10.30
CA ALA A 35 11.11 18.52 -9.43
C ALA A 35 10.57 19.93 -9.14
N PRO A 36 10.13 20.75 -10.13
CA PRO A 36 9.64 22.09 -9.83
C PRO A 36 8.37 22.09 -8.98
N LYS A 37 7.49 21.09 -9.19
CA LYS A 37 6.26 20.93 -8.40
C LYS A 37 6.55 20.43 -6.99
N MET A 38 7.52 19.53 -6.84
CA MET A 38 7.93 19.01 -5.53
C MET A 38 8.60 20.10 -4.69
N VAL A 39 9.47 20.93 -5.28
CA VAL A 39 10.06 22.08 -4.58
C VAL A 39 8.98 23.03 -4.09
N ASP A 40 7.99 23.36 -4.92
CA ASP A 40 6.88 24.24 -4.51
C ASP A 40 6.06 23.62 -3.36
N ALA A 41 5.71 22.34 -3.46
CA ALA A 41 4.97 21.62 -2.42
C ALA A 41 5.72 21.57 -1.09
N ILE A 42 7.03 21.30 -1.13
CA ILE A 42 7.91 21.23 0.04
C ILE A 42 8.07 22.62 0.68
N GLN A 43 8.33 23.66 -0.11
CA GLN A 43 8.52 25.04 0.39
C GLN A 43 7.24 25.63 0.98
N ARG A 44 6.06 25.22 0.48
CA ARG A 44 4.75 25.65 1.00
C ARG A 44 4.30 24.84 2.22
N GLY A 45 5.09 23.86 2.66
CA GLY A 45 4.71 22.94 3.74
C GLY A 45 3.53 22.02 3.39
N ALA A 46 3.14 21.95 2.11
CA ALA A 46 2.09 21.06 1.61
C ALA A 46 2.57 19.61 1.46
N PHE A 47 3.86 19.36 1.70
CA PHE A 47 4.47 18.04 1.72
C PHE A 47 4.65 17.58 3.17
N SER A 48 3.70 16.78 3.67
CA SER A 48 3.76 16.15 4.99
C SER A 48 4.24 14.71 4.86
N PHE A 49 5.37 14.40 5.51
CA PHE A 49 5.90 13.05 5.56
C PHE A 49 5.02 12.10 6.36
N ASN A 50 4.34 12.61 7.38
CA ASN A 50 3.40 11.85 8.17
C ASN A 50 2.22 11.40 7.31
N ASP A 51 1.70 12.30 6.47
CA ASP A 51 0.58 12.00 5.57
C ASP A 51 1.01 10.98 4.50
N LEU A 52 2.25 11.08 4.01
CA LEU A 52 2.80 10.11 3.07
C LEU A 52 3.02 8.74 3.73
N ALA A 53 3.52 8.70 4.97
CA ALA A 53 3.71 7.46 5.72
C ALA A 53 2.36 6.80 6.06
N GLU A 54 1.36 7.58 6.44
CA GLU A 54 0.00 7.12 6.71
C GLU A 54 -0.66 6.61 5.42
N ALA A 55 -0.55 7.36 4.31
CA ALA A 55 -1.04 6.91 3.01
C ALA A 55 -0.34 5.63 2.54
N ALA A 56 0.98 5.52 2.74
CA ALA A 56 1.73 4.30 2.42
C ALA A 56 1.27 3.11 3.27
N GLN A 57 1.06 3.31 4.57
CA GLN A 57 0.56 2.28 5.48
C GLN A 57 -0.86 1.83 5.10
N ASN A 58 -1.75 2.77 4.78
CA ASN A 58 -3.10 2.49 4.28
C ASN A 58 -3.08 1.78 2.91
N SER A 59 -2.15 2.14 2.03
CA SER A 59 -1.97 1.47 0.73
C SER A 59 -1.48 0.03 0.90
N SER A 60 -0.60 -0.23 1.88
CA SER A 60 -0.15 -1.59 2.19
C SER A 60 -1.29 -2.47 2.70
N GLY A 61 -2.23 -1.89 3.45
CA GLY A 61 -3.47 -2.56 3.83
C GLY A 61 -4.30 -2.96 2.61
N THR A 62 -4.40 -2.07 1.61
CA THR A 62 -5.17 -2.33 0.38
C THR A 62 -4.62 -3.49 -0.44
N VAL A 63 -3.30 -3.62 -0.60
CA VAL A 63 -2.71 -4.77 -1.35
C VAL A 63 -2.91 -6.09 -0.62
N ALA A 64 -2.82 -6.09 0.72
CA ALA A 64 -3.11 -7.26 1.53
C ALA A 64 -4.60 -7.65 1.45
N THR A 65 -5.50 -6.67 1.45
CA THR A 65 -6.94 -6.87 1.24
C THR A 65 -7.22 -7.40 -0.17
N THR A 66 -6.64 -6.82 -1.23
CA THR A 66 -6.81 -7.33 -2.61
C THR A 66 -6.22 -8.73 -2.76
N PHE A 67 -5.08 -9.06 -2.13
CA PHE A 67 -4.55 -10.42 -2.12
C PHE A 67 -5.49 -11.40 -1.41
N ALA A 68 -6.08 -11.00 -0.27
CA ALA A 68 -7.06 -11.80 0.44
C ALA A 68 -8.39 -11.94 -0.31
N GLU A 69 -8.83 -10.90 -1.03
CA GLU A 69 -10.05 -10.90 -1.85
C GLU A 69 -9.86 -11.61 -3.20
N THR A 70 -8.64 -11.68 -3.73
CA THR A 70 -8.29 -12.52 -4.90
C THR A 70 -8.15 -13.99 -4.50
N LYS A 71 -8.10 -14.30 -3.19
CA LYS A 71 -8.28 -15.66 -2.70
C LYS A 71 -9.76 -16.00 -2.86
N ASP A 72 -10.06 -16.62 -3.99
CA ASP A 72 -11.38 -16.83 -4.58
C ASP A 72 -12.52 -17.15 -3.58
N PRO A 73 -13.63 -16.40 -3.59
CA PRO A 73 -14.87 -16.78 -2.90
C PRO A 73 -15.41 -18.15 -3.35
N PHE A 74 -15.04 -18.59 -4.55
CA PHE A 74 -15.40 -19.90 -5.10
C PHE A 74 -14.66 -21.06 -4.41
N ASP A 75 -13.44 -20.85 -3.89
CA ASP A 75 -12.70 -21.88 -3.14
C ASP A 75 -13.33 -22.11 -1.77
N ASP A 76 -13.77 -21.03 -1.11
CA ASP A 76 -14.49 -21.12 0.16
C ASP A 76 -15.88 -21.71 -0.01
N LEU A 77 -16.61 -21.36 -1.07
CA LEU A 77 -17.90 -21.97 -1.41
C LEU A 77 -17.76 -23.46 -1.77
N THR A 78 -16.71 -23.83 -2.51
CA THR A 78 -16.43 -25.23 -2.86
C THR A 78 -16.06 -26.03 -1.63
N THR A 79 -15.21 -25.48 -0.76
CA THR A 79 -14.83 -26.11 0.52
C THR A 79 -16.05 -26.27 1.44
N TYR A 80 -16.89 -25.25 1.52
CA TYR A 80 -18.14 -25.31 2.30
C TYR A 80 -19.11 -26.35 1.73
N SER A 81 -19.28 -26.40 0.41
CA SER A 81 -20.13 -27.39 -0.28
C SER A 81 -19.62 -28.82 -0.05
N ASN A 82 -18.31 -29.04 -0.10
CA ASN A 82 -17.72 -30.35 0.16
C ASN A 82 -17.91 -30.77 1.61
N LYS A 83 -17.66 -29.87 2.58
CA LYS A 83 -17.92 -30.15 4.00
C LYS A 83 -19.40 -30.40 4.31
N ALA A 84 -20.30 -29.67 3.67
CA ALA A 84 -21.73 -29.89 3.80
C ALA A 84 -22.15 -31.25 3.22
N LYS A 85 -21.60 -31.65 2.07
CA LYS A 85 -21.81 -32.98 1.48
C LYS A 85 -21.25 -34.10 2.35
N GLU A 86 -20.07 -33.93 2.94
CA GLU A 86 -19.47 -34.90 3.86
C GLU A 86 -20.34 -35.10 5.11
N GLY A 87 -20.79 -34.00 5.75
CA GLY A 87 -21.67 -34.10 6.93
C GLY A 87 -23.04 -34.69 6.60
N LEU A 88 -23.61 -34.37 5.44
CA LEU A 88 -24.86 -35.00 4.97
C LEU A 88 -24.68 -36.47 4.60
N ALA A 89 -23.52 -36.86 4.06
CA ALA A 89 -23.18 -38.24 3.78
C ALA A 89 -22.94 -39.06 5.05
N GLU A 90 -22.32 -38.47 6.08
CA GLU A 90 -22.11 -39.08 7.39
C GLU A 90 -23.45 -39.32 8.10
N ILE A 91 -24.34 -38.31 8.11
CA ILE A 91 -25.70 -38.42 8.67
C ILE A 91 -26.56 -39.39 7.85
N GLY A 92 -26.46 -39.35 6.52
CA GLY A 92 -27.18 -40.27 5.63
C GLY A 92 -26.73 -41.72 5.80
N GLY A 93 -25.43 -41.96 5.97
CA GLY A 93 -24.85 -43.28 6.23
C GLY A 93 -25.29 -43.85 7.58
N THR A 94 -25.31 -43.04 8.63
CA THR A 94 -25.79 -43.49 9.96
C THR A 94 -27.29 -43.78 10.00
N LEU A 95 -28.09 -43.11 9.17
CA LEU A 95 -29.53 -43.39 9.03
C LEU A 95 -29.85 -44.61 8.14
N LEU A 96 -28.93 -45.03 7.28
CA LEU A 96 -29.06 -46.22 6.42
C LEU A 96 -28.49 -47.49 7.07
N GLU A 97 -27.58 -47.37 8.04
CA GLU A 97 -26.98 -48.49 8.78
C GLU A 97 -27.67 -48.81 10.13
N THR A 98 -28.79 -48.17 10.47
CA THR A 98 -29.63 -48.50 11.65
C THR A 98 -30.97 -49.09 11.22
#